data_AF-A0A8H7FGW0-F1
#
_entry.id   AF-A0A8H7FGW0-F1
#
_cell.length_a   1.000
_cell.length_b   1.000
_cell.length_c   1.000
_cell.angle_alpha   90.00
_cell.angle_beta   90.00
_cell.angle_gamma   90.00
#
_symmetry.space_group_name_H-M   'P 1'
#
loop_
_entity.id
_entity.type
_entity.pdbx_description
1 polymer ?
#
loop_
_entity_poly.entity_id
_entity_poly.type
_entity_poly.pdbx_seq_one_letter_code
_entity_poly.pdbx_strand_id
1 'polypeptide(L)'
;MALFVCGYIAAEKYSLISTSALTDISKSIAIYLHDEKSMHRVLAIDLCSRGYHIWQHYVDAIEILRALFTLATSSRKESISTQNVGPQARLAVLHIAASNTPLFMTTLGLDILHPRNVDHRKSTMQLVAFLIRKRPLVLYPNLPRLMEAVVKSLDPNSTASREAVLDAATEILGHVVKTFPTVDFYMPNQRLAVGTSEGAIVMYDLKTATRLYVLEGHKKRIAACSFSPDGRRLVTVSLEEGAVLVWKVGSSFASFFTPGAPPRQGHGGSDPFKTLAFNVGDAATMSIAAALECVRFEWIAERSVRLTIRENILTFST
;
A
#
# COMPACT_ATOMS: atom_id res chain seq x y z
N MET A 1 -21.37 -25.02 19.06
CA MET A 1 -20.93 -26.18 18.24
C MET A 1 -21.73 -26.32 16.94
N ALA A 2 -23.06 -26.51 16.97
CA ALA A 2 -23.88 -26.71 15.76
C ALA A 2 -23.73 -25.59 14.70
N LEU A 3 -23.81 -24.33 15.13
CA LEU A 3 -23.59 -23.16 14.26
C LEU A 3 -22.23 -23.21 13.53
N PHE A 4 -21.18 -23.74 14.16
CA PHE A 4 -19.84 -23.78 13.57
C PHE A 4 -19.71 -24.90 12.54
N VAL A 5 -20.28 -26.08 12.81
CA VAL A 5 -20.35 -27.15 11.82
C VAL A 5 -21.12 -26.66 10.58
N CYS A 6 -22.27 -26.00 10.79
CA CYS A 6 -23.00 -25.36 9.71
C CYS A 6 -22.17 -24.26 9.02
N GLY A 7 -21.41 -23.47 9.76
CA GLY A 7 -20.52 -22.43 9.24
C GLY A 7 -19.39 -22.97 8.36
N TYR A 8 -18.77 -24.10 8.73
CA TYR A 8 -17.75 -24.75 7.89
C TYR A 8 -18.36 -25.34 6.63
N ILE A 9 -19.50 -26.03 6.74
CA ILE A 9 -20.23 -26.55 5.58
C ILE A 9 -20.64 -25.40 4.67
N ALA A 10 -21.08 -24.27 5.24
CA ALA A 10 -21.43 -23.07 4.51
C ALA A 10 -20.22 -22.45 3.80
N ALA A 11 -19.06 -22.39 4.43
CA ALA A 11 -17.85 -21.85 3.81
C ALA A 11 -17.41 -22.65 2.57
N GLU A 12 -17.68 -23.96 2.52
CA GLU A 12 -17.30 -24.81 1.39
C GLU A 12 -18.43 -25.04 0.36
N LYS A 13 -19.68 -25.11 0.83
CA LYS A 13 -20.86 -25.50 0.03
C LYS A 13 -22.05 -24.59 0.28
N TYR A 14 -21.85 -23.27 0.27
CA TYR A 14 -22.90 -22.27 0.53
C TYR A 14 -24.13 -22.42 -0.38
N SER A 15 -23.95 -22.92 -1.61
CA SER A 15 -25.05 -23.13 -2.57
C SER A 15 -26.08 -24.18 -2.11
N LEU A 16 -25.72 -25.04 -1.15
CA LEU A 16 -26.59 -26.07 -0.60
C LEU A 16 -27.35 -25.61 0.65
N ILE A 17 -27.12 -24.38 1.11
CA ILE A 17 -27.65 -23.86 2.37
C ILE A 17 -28.67 -22.77 2.08
N SER A 18 -29.76 -22.74 2.87
CA SER A 18 -30.77 -21.70 2.72
C SER A 18 -30.21 -20.30 3.01
N THR A 19 -30.73 -19.29 2.33
CA THR A 19 -30.41 -17.88 2.57
C THR A 19 -30.68 -17.44 4.01
N SER A 20 -31.72 -17.99 4.64
CA SER A 20 -32.00 -17.75 6.07
C SER A 20 -30.88 -18.26 6.97
N ALA A 21 -30.43 -19.50 6.77
CA ALA A 21 -29.34 -20.08 7.55
C ALA A 21 -28.01 -19.35 7.33
N LEU A 22 -27.69 -18.95 6.09
CA LEU A 22 -26.51 -18.13 5.80
C LEU A 22 -26.55 -16.76 6.51
N THR A 23 -27.74 -16.15 6.57
CA THR A 23 -27.95 -14.89 7.29
C THR A 23 -27.71 -15.06 8.79
N ASP A 24 -28.26 -16.11 9.39
CA ASP A 24 -28.14 -16.37 10.83
C ASP A 24 -26.71 -16.76 11.23
N ILE A 25 -26.00 -17.52 10.39
CA ILE A 25 -24.58 -17.82 10.56
C ILE A 25 -23.77 -16.52 10.51
N SER A 26 -23.99 -15.68 9.50
CA SER A 26 -23.24 -14.43 9.31
C SER A 26 -23.44 -13.46 10.46
N LYS A 27 -24.68 -13.30 10.95
CA LYS A 27 -24.98 -12.49 12.14
C LYS A 27 -24.29 -13.01 13.39
N SER A 28 -24.28 -14.34 13.57
CA SER A 28 -23.63 -14.97 14.71
C SER A 28 -22.10 -14.77 14.68
N ILE A 29 -21.48 -14.87 13.49
CA ILE A 29 -20.06 -14.55 13.29
C ILE A 29 -19.78 -13.10 13.73
N ALA A 30 -20.59 -12.13 13.28
CA ALA A 30 -20.43 -10.73 13.65
C ALA A 30 -20.53 -10.54 15.17
N ILE A 31 -21.52 -11.14 15.84
CA ILE A 31 -21.69 -11.07 17.30
C ILE A 31 -20.43 -11.60 18.02
N TYR A 32 -19.94 -12.78 17.64
CA TYR A 32 -18.78 -13.39 18.31
C TYR A 32 -17.46 -12.67 18.06
N LEU A 33 -17.32 -11.90 16.96
CA LEU A 33 -16.13 -11.07 16.76
C LEU A 33 -16.05 -9.92 17.76
N HIS A 34 -17.19 -9.35 18.17
CA HIS A 34 -17.25 -8.23 19.11
C HIS A 34 -17.33 -8.67 20.57
N ASP A 35 -17.66 -9.93 20.85
CA ASP A 35 -17.70 -10.47 22.22
C ASP A 35 -16.30 -10.88 22.71
N GLU A 36 -15.71 -10.05 23.58
CA GLU A 36 -14.39 -10.28 24.16
C GLU A 36 -14.31 -11.50 25.08
N LYS A 37 -15.43 -11.94 25.68
CA LYS A 37 -15.46 -13.04 26.66
C LYS A 37 -15.80 -14.37 26.01
N SER A 38 -16.21 -14.38 24.75
CA SER A 38 -16.63 -15.60 24.07
C SER A 38 -15.44 -16.51 23.75
N MET A 39 -15.54 -17.75 24.22
CA MET A 39 -14.64 -18.84 23.80
C MET A 39 -14.71 -19.13 22.30
N HIS A 40 -15.74 -18.64 21.61
CA HIS A 40 -15.98 -18.91 20.19
C HIS A 40 -15.36 -17.87 19.26
N ARG A 41 -14.68 -16.85 19.78
CA ARG A 41 -14.06 -15.79 18.99
C ARG A 41 -13.02 -16.32 17.99
N VAL A 42 -12.24 -17.32 18.41
CA VAL A 42 -11.29 -18.05 17.54
C VAL A 42 -11.99 -18.65 16.31
N LEU A 43 -13.12 -19.31 16.53
CA LEU A 43 -13.89 -19.96 15.46
C LEU A 43 -14.52 -18.93 14.52
N ALA A 44 -15.01 -17.81 15.06
CA ALA A 44 -15.53 -16.72 14.24
C ALA A 44 -14.45 -16.13 13.32
N ILE A 45 -13.21 -15.97 13.82
CA ILE A 45 -12.06 -15.53 13.02
C ILE A 45 -11.73 -16.53 11.92
N ASP A 46 -11.71 -17.84 12.21
CA ASP A 46 -11.42 -18.87 11.19
C ASP A 46 -12.52 -18.92 10.11
N LEU A 47 -13.80 -18.83 10.51
CA LEU A 47 -14.91 -18.73 9.58
C LEU A 47 -14.81 -17.49 8.70
N CYS A 48 -14.42 -16.34 9.26
CA CYS A 48 -14.15 -15.13 8.46
C CYS A 48 -13.05 -15.38 7.44
N SER A 49 -11.92 -15.97 7.86
CA SER A 49 -10.80 -16.28 6.96
C SER A 49 -11.28 -17.08 5.75
N ARG A 50 -12.05 -18.15 5.96
CA ARG A 50 -12.47 -19.09 4.89
C ARG A 50 -13.63 -18.58 4.04
N GLY A 51 -14.62 -17.98 4.67
CA GLY A 51 -15.91 -17.66 4.06
C GLY A 51 -16.19 -16.17 3.86
N TYR A 52 -15.20 -15.27 4.02
CA TYR A 52 -15.43 -13.82 3.91
C TYR A 52 -16.23 -13.41 2.66
N HIS A 53 -15.90 -14.03 1.53
CA HIS A 53 -16.57 -13.78 0.25
C HIS A 53 -18.08 -14.10 0.26
N ILE A 54 -18.53 -14.97 1.18
CA ILE A 54 -19.94 -15.32 1.39
C ILE A 54 -20.54 -14.36 2.43
N TRP A 55 -19.91 -14.24 3.61
CA TRP A 55 -20.46 -13.50 4.75
C TRP A 55 -20.67 -12.02 4.44
N GLN A 56 -19.81 -11.42 3.60
CA GLN A 56 -19.89 -10.02 3.20
C GLN A 56 -21.23 -9.63 2.54
N HIS A 57 -22.00 -10.60 2.05
CA HIS A 57 -23.30 -10.35 1.42
C HIS A 57 -24.47 -10.30 2.43
N TYR A 58 -24.28 -10.78 3.66
CA TYR A 58 -25.34 -10.95 4.65
C TYR A 58 -25.20 -10.05 5.88
N VAL A 59 -24.02 -9.45 6.08
CA VAL A 59 -23.68 -8.57 7.21
C VAL A 59 -22.73 -7.47 6.74
N ASP A 60 -22.51 -6.46 7.59
CA ASP A 60 -21.59 -5.37 7.28
C ASP A 60 -20.14 -5.89 7.15
N ALA A 61 -19.70 -6.00 5.90
CA ALA A 61 -18.38 -6.49 5.53
C ALA A 61 -17.23 -5.58 6.02
N ILE A 62 -17.49 -4.27 6.12
CA ILE A 62 -16.53 -3.28 6.61
C ILE A 62 -16.37 -3.46 8.12
N GLU A 63 -17.46 -3.68 8.85
CA GLU A 63 -17.40 -3.90 10.29
C GLU A 63 -16.68 -5.21 10.66
N ILE A 64 -16.88 -6.28 9.89
CA ILE A 64 -16.08 -7.52 10.05
C ILE A 64 -14.59 -7.23 9.89
N LEU A 65 -14.20 -6.51 8.82
CA LEU A 65 -12.80 -6.18 8.58
C LEU A 65 -12.23 -5.36 9.74
N ARG A 66 -12.95 -4.34 10.21
CA ARG A 66 -12.54 -3.51 11.35
C ARG A 66 -12.35 -4.33 12.61
N ALA A 67 -13.28 -5.23 12.92
CA ALA A 67 -13.14 -6.13 14.07
C ALA A 67 -11.88 -7.00 13.96
N LEU A 68 -11.61 -7.56 12.77
CA LEU A 68 -10.39 -8.33 12.53
C LEU A 68 -9.11 -7.47 12.60
N PHE A 69 -9.16 -6.21 12.15
CA PHE A 69 -8.03 -5.29 12.24
C PHE A 69 -7.70 -4.99 13.69
N THR A 70 -8.70 -4.64 14.50
CA THR A 70 -8.55 -4.41 15.94
C THR A 70 -7.96 -5.62 16.64
N LEU A 71 -8.45 -6.84 16.34
CA LEU A 71 -7.92 -8.08 16.90
C LEU A 71 -6.49 -8.40 16.45
N ALA A 72 -6.14 -8.04 15.21
CA ALA A 72 -4.80 -8.26 14.68
C ALA A 72 -3.75 -7.31 15.31
N THR A 73 -4.18 -6.10 15.68
CA THR A 73 -3.33 -5.01 16.19
C THR A 73 -3.37 -4.83 17.70
N SER A 74 -4.36 -5.40 18.40
CA SER A 74 -4.38 -5.46 19.87
C SER A 74 -3.13 -6.19 20.36
N SER A 75 -2.13 -5.43 20.79
CA SER A 75 -0.78 -5.94 21.03
C SER A 75 -0.55 -6.30 22.50
N ARG A 76 0.04 -7.48 22.72
CA ARG A 76 1.04 -7.79 23.75
C ARG A 76 0.67 -7.84 25.24
N LYS A 77 -0.41 -7.22 25.73
CA LYS A 77 -0.76 -7.32 27.18
C LYS A 77 -1.40 -8.66 27.58
N GLU A 78 -1.94 -9.40 26.63
CA GLU A 78 -2.61 -10.68 26.87
C GLU A 78 -1.70 -11.89 26.64
N SER A 79 -0.37 -11.75 26.64
CA SER A 79 0.55 -12.89 26.44
C SER A 79 0.48 -13.96 27.53
N ILE A 80 -0.33 -13.75 28.57
CA ILE A 80 -0.59 -14.71 29.66
C ILE A 80 -2.04 -15.25 29.60
N SER A 81 -2.90 -14.71 28.72
CA SER A 81 -4.26 -15.22 28.52
C SER A 81 -4.24 -16.40 27.55
N THR A 82 -4.88 -17.50 27.94
CA THR A 82 -5.14 -18.69 27.09
C THR A 82 -6.03 -18.39 25.88
N GLN A 83 -6.50 -17.15 25.70
CA GLN A 83 -7.37 -16.68 24.62
C GLN A 83 -6.73 -15.62 23.70
N ASN A 84 -5.41 -15.59 23.54
CA ASN A 84 -4.77 -14.66 22.60
C ASN A 84 -5.14 -14.98 21.14
N VAL A 85 -6.16 -14.29 20.62
CA VAL A 85 -6.67 -14.46 19.23
C VAL A 85 -5.87 -13.67 18.19
N GLY A 86 -4.94 -12.82 18.60
CA GLY A 86 -4.21 -11.92 17.71
C GLY A 86 -3.43 -12.61 16.58
N PRO A 87 -2.70 -13.72 16.82
CA PRO A 87 -2.05 -14.48 15.76
C PRO A 87 -3.03 -15.01 14.70
N GLN A 88 -4.19 -15.52 15.12
CA GLN A 88 -5.21 -16.03 14.22
C GLN A 88 -5.87 -14.91 13.43
N ALA A 89 -6.16 -13.77 14.07
CA ALA A 89 -6.70 -12.59 13.41
C ALA A 89 -5.74 -12.07 12.32
N ARG A 90 -4.42 -12.03 12.60
CA ARG A 90 -3.41 -11.66 11.60
C ARG A 90 -3.38 -12.60 10.39
N LEU A 91 -3.55 -13.91 10.61
CA LEU A 91 -3.62 -14.88 9.50
C LEU A 91 -4.90 -14.71 8.68
N ALA A 92 -6.05 -14.52 9.34
CA ALA A 92 -7.32 -14.25 8.67
C ALA A 92 -7.25 -12.98 7.82
N VAL A 93 -6.66 -11.91 8.36
CA VAL A 93 -6.44 -10.65 7.64
C VAL A 93 -5.56 -10.87 6.41
N LEU A 94 -4.47 -11.63 6.49
CA LEU A 94 -3.61 -11.94 5.34
C LEU A 94 -4.33 -12.78 4.26
N HIS A 95 -5.24 -13.65 4.66
CA HIS A 95 -6.04 -14.47 3.75
C HIS A 95 -7.11 -13.64 3.03
N ILE A 96 -7.85 -12.81 3.78
CA ILE A 96 -8.87 -11.92 3.22
C ILE A 96 -8.24 -10.89 2.29
N ALA A 97 -7.10 -10.29 2.67
CA ALA A 97 -6.40 -9.32 1.84
C ALA A 97 -5.98 -9.90 0.47
N ALA A 98 -5.62 -11.20 0.44
CA ALA A 98 -5.24 -11.88 -0.78
C ALA A 98 -6.41 -12.35 -1.67
N SER A 99 -7.60 -12.53 -1.09
CA SER A 99 -8.78 -13.03 -1.81
C SER A 99 -9.76 -11.92 -2.22
N ASN A 100 -9.87 -10.85 -1.42
CA ASN A 100 -10.79 -9.73 -1.66
C ASN A 100 -10.09 -8.38 -1.47
N THR A 101 -9.10 -8.11 -2.32
CA THR A 101 -8.23 -6.93 -2.23
C THR A 101 -8.96 -5.58 -2.37
N PRO A 102 -9.95 -5.37 -3.26
CA PRO A 102 -10.54 -4.04 -3.48
C PRO A 102 -11.26 -3.47 -2.25
N LEU A 103 -12.15 -4.26 -1.63
CA LEU A 103 -12.87 -3.82 -0.43
C LEU A 103 -11.91 -3.63 0.74
N PHE A 104 -11.00 -4.60 0.92
CA PHE A 104 -9.98 -4.56 1.96
C PHE A 104 -9.13 -3.27 1.91
N MET A 105 -8.61 -2.94 0.73
CA MET A 105 -7.78 -1.75 0.53
C MET A 105 -8.57 -0.46 0.67
N THR A 106 -9.83 -0.45 0.23
CA THR A 106 -10.72 0.71 0.42
C THR A 106 -10.97 0.96 1.90
N THR A 107 -11.24 -0.10 2.69
CA THR A 107 -11.42 0.00 4.15
C THR A 107 -10.16 0.54 4.82
N LEU A 108 -8.96 0.03 4.48
CA LEU A 108 -7.71 0.55 5.03
C LEU A 108 -7.50 2.04 4.74
N GLY A 109 -7.72 2.46 3.49
CA GLY A 109 -7.56 3.87 3.10
C GLY A 109 -8.55 4.78 3.81
N LEU A 110 -9.82 4.35 3.93
CA LEU A 110 -10.86 5.09 4.64
C LEU A 110 -10.57 5.19 6.13
N ASP A 111 -10.11 4.11 6.77
CA ASP A 111 -9.82 4.11 8.21
C ASP A 111 -8.56 4.91 8.56
N ILE A 112 -7.64 5.10 7.61
CA ILE A 112 -6.53 6.07 7.77
C ILE A 112 -7.06 7.50 7.63
N LEU A 113 -7.87 7.80 6.61
CA LEU A 113 -8.33 9.18 6.34
C LEU A 113 -9.39 9.64 7.36
N HIS A 114 -10.38 8.82 7.62
CA HIS A 114 -11.57 9.11 8.44
C HIS A 114 -11.70 8.08 9.58
N PRO A 115 -10.75 8.05 10.53
CA PRO A 115 -10.80 7.09 11.62
C PRO A 115 -11.93 7.42 12.60
N ARG A 116 -12.41 6.40 13.33
CA ARG A 116 -13.32 6.59 14.48
C ARG A 116 -12.65 7.36 15.62
N ASN A 117 -11.37 7.09 15.87
CA ASN A 117 -10.54 7.74 16.87
C ASN A 117 -9.05 7.57 16.51
N VAL A 118 -8.17 8.27 17.23
CA VAL A 118 -6.73 8.28 16.95
C VAL A 118 -6.10 6.89 17.10
N ASP A 119 -6.52 6.11 18.10
CA ASP A 119 -6.01 4.74 18.33
C ASP A 119 -6.38 3.77 17.19
N HIS A 120 -7.57 3.95 16.60
CA HIS A 120 -8.03 3.20 15.43
C HIS A 120 -7.18 3.52 14.20
N ARG A 121 -6.86 4.81 13.98
CA ARG A 121 -5.94 5.23 12.92
C ARG A 121 -4.57 4.58 13.10
N LYS A 122 -4.02 4.66 14.32
CA LYS A 122 -2.71 4.07 14.67
C LYS A 122 -2.70 2.56 14.45
N SER A 123 -3.72 1.85 14.92
CA SER A 123 -3.88 0.40 14.72
C SER A 123 -3.92 0.05 13.23
N THR A 124 -4.72 0.77 12.44
CA THR A 124 -4.82 0.58 10.98
C THR A 124 -3.46 0.77 10.30
N MET A 125 -2.70 1.79 10.71
CA MET A 125 -1.36 2.04 10.18
C MET A 125 -0.35 0.95 10.59
N GLN A 126 -0.41 0.46 11.82
CA GLN A 126 0.40 -0.69 12.25
C GLN A 126 0.06 -1.95 11.44
N LEU A 127 -1.21 -2.16 11.11
CA LEU A 127 -1.62 -3.25 10.25
C LEU A 127 -1.04 -3.10 8.84
N VAL A 128 -1.03 -1.89 8.28
CA VAL A 128 -0.37 -1.60 7.00
C VAL A 128 1.13 -1.96 7.07
N ALA A 129 1.85 -1.52 8.10
CA ALA A 129 3.25 -1.88 8.30
C ALA A 129 3.45 -3.41 8.40
N PHE A 130 2.55 -4.12 9.08
CA PHE A 130 2.55 -5.58 9.14
C PHE A 130 2.33 -6.23 7.75
N LEU A 131 1.40 -5.72 6.95
CA LEU A 131 1.11 -6.23 5.61
C LEU A 131 2.29 -6.03 4.65
N ILE A 132 2.95 -4.87 4.70
CA ILE A 132 4.16 -4.60 3.89
C ILE A 132 5.24 -5.64 4.19
N ARG A 133 5.44 -5.98 5.47
CA ARG A 133 6.45 -6.97 5.90
C ARG A 133 6.10 -8.41 5.55
N LYS A 134 4.81 -8.79 5.57
CA LYS A 134 4.39 -10.19 5.42
C LYS A 134 3.92 -10.56 4.02
N ARG A 135 3.22 -9.66 3.33
CA ARG A 135 2.69 -9.86 1.97
C ARG A 135 2.63 -8.53 1.20
N PRO A 136 3.78 -7.96 0.81
CA PRO A 136 3.83 -6.66 0.14
C PRO A 136 3.08 -6.63 -1.20
N LEU A 137 3.07 -7.75 -1.94
CA LEU A 137 2.41 -7.83 -3.25
C LEU A 137 0.92 -7.51 -3.21
N VAL A 138 0.24 -7.75 -2.09
CA VAL A 138 -1.19 -7.44 -1.92
C VAL A 138 -1.45 -5.93 -1.97
N LEU A 139 -0.47 -5.13 -1.55
CA LEU A 139 -0.59 -3.67 -1.51
C LEU A 139 -0.25 -3.02 -2.84
N TYR A 140 0.53 -3.68 -3.70
CA TYR A 140 1.08 -3.09 -4.93
C TYR A 140 0.01 -2.41 -5.82
N PRO A 141 -1.15 -3.03 -6.14
CA PRO A 141 -2.14 -2.41 -7.02
C PRO A 141 -2.78 -1.13 -6.44
N ASN A 142 -2.79 -1.01 -5.11
CA ASN A 142 -3.43 0.10 -4.40
C ASN A 142 -2.40 1.00 -3.69
N LEU A 143 -1.11 0.80 -3.97
CA LEU A 143 -0.01 1.48 -3.28
C LEU A 143 -0.11 3.01 -3.42
N PRO A 144 -0.42 3.60 -4.60
CA PRO A 144 -0.57 5.04 -4.72
C PRO A 144 -1.65 5.63 -3.82
N ARG A 145 -2.82 4.99 -3.75
CA ARG A 145 -3.95 5.44 -2.93
C ARG A 145 -3.69 5.25 -1.44
N LEU A 146 -3.02 4.16 -1.07
CA LEU A 146 -2.58 3.93 0.30
C LEU A 146 -1.55 4.98 0.74
N MET A 147 -0.58 5.30 -0.12
CA MET A 147 0.43 6.32 0.18
C MET A 147 -0.19 7.72 0.26
N GLU A 148 -1.18 8.03 -0.59
CA GLU A 148 -1.95 9.27 -0.46
C GLU A 148 -2.63 9.37 0.92
N ALA A 149 -3.24 8.29 1.41
CA ALA A 149 -3.86 8.26 2.72
C ALA A 149 -2.84 8.47 3.85
N VAL A 150 -1.68 7.81 3.77
CA VAL A 150 -0.58 7.95 4.74
C VAL A 150 -0.01 9.38 4.72
N VAL A 151 0.22 9.96 3.54
CA VAL A 151 0.67 11.34 3.40
C VAL A 151 -0.33 12.30 4.02
N LYS A 152 -1.63 12.20 3.68
CA LYS A 152 -2.68 13.06 4.25
C LYS A 152 -2.83 12.90 5.76
N SER A 153 -2.51 11.73 6.32
CA SER A 153 -2.51 11.55 7.78
C SER A 153 -1.47 12.40 8.50
N LEU A 154 -0.47 12.92 7.77
CA LEU A 154 0.56 13.84 8.26
C LEU A 154 0.19 15.32 8.10
N ASP A 155 -1.09 15.68 7.93
CA ASP A 155 -1.50 17.09 7.76
C ASP A 155 -0.95 18.01 8.88
N PRO A 156 -0.12 19.03 8.56
CA PRO A 156 0.41 19.96 9.56
C PRO A 156 -0.68 20.80 10.25
N ASN A 157 -1.87 20.95 9.65
CA ASN A 157 -2.98 21.67 10.26
C ASN A 157 -3.66 20.89 11.39
N SER A 158 -3.37 19.58 11.52
CA SER A 158 -3.93 18.71 12.56
C SER A 158 -2.83 18.17 13.49
N THR A 159 -2.21 19.05 14.26
CA THR A 159 -1.01 18.76 15.08
C THR A 159 -1.16 17.55 16.00
N ALA A 160 -2.22 17.49 16.82
CA ALA A 160 -2.44 16.39 17.76
C ALA A 160 -2.62 15.03 17.05
N SER A 161 -3.34 15.02 15.92
CA SER A 161 -3.52 13.79 15.14
C SER A 161 -2.25 13.38 14.42
N ARG A 162 -1.49 14.36 13.90
CA ARG A 162 -0.21 14.16 13.22
C ARG A 162 0.83 13.57 14.16
N GLU A 163 0.99 14.12 15.37
CA GLU A 163 1.94 13.62 16.37
C GLU A 163 1.66 12.16 16.75
N ALA A 164 0.39 11.80 16.94
CA ALA A 164 0.00 10.46 17.34
C ALA A 164 0.29 9.37 16.30
N VAL A 165 0.38 9.75 15.01
CA VAL A 165 0.61 8.81 13.90
C VAL A 165 1.99 8.93 13.25
N LEU A 166 2.81 9.89 13.69
CA LEU A 166 4.11 10.20 13.08
C LEU A 166 5.04 8.98 13.03
N ASP A 167 5.15 8.24 14.14
CA ASP A 167 5.98 7.03 14.23
C ASP A 167 5.49 5.95 13.26
N ALA A 168 4.17 5.73 13.20
CA ALA A 168 3.58 4.73 12.34
C ALA A 168 3.71 5.10 10.85
N ALA A 169 3.54 6.38 10.51
CA ALA A 169 3.76 6.87 9.15
C ALA A 169 5.22 6.71 8.73
N THR A 170 6.16 7.08 9.61
CA THR A 170 7.60 6.95 9.36
C THR A 170 7.98 5.48 9.16
N GLU A 171 7.45 4.58 9.98
CA GLU A 171 7.64 3.14 9.83
C GLU A 171 7.10 2.65 8.47
N ILE A 172 5.87 3.01 8.09
CA ILE A 172 5.27 2.63 6.80
C ILE A 172 6.13 3.13 5.64
N LEU A 173 6.48 4.42 5.62
CA LEU A 173 7.26 5.02 4.53
C LEU A 173 8.63 4.35 4.40
N GLY A 174 9.29 4.06 5.53
CA GLY A 174 10.56 3.33 5.54
C GLY A 174 10.45 1.93 4.95
N HIS A 175 9.41 1.16 5.30
CA HIS A 175 9.20 -0.17 4.70
C HIS A 175 8.83 -0.08 3.22
N VAL A 176 7.97 0.87 2.85
CA VAL A 176 7.53 1.01 1.45
C VAL A 176 8.71 1.34 0.53
N VAL A 177 9.54 2.33 0.88
CA VAL A 177 10.72 2.71 0.09
C VAL A 177 11.70 1.54 -0.02
N LYS A 178 11.86 0.74 1.06
CA LYS A 178 12.73 -0.43 1.03
C LYS A 178 12.17 -1.59 0.19
N THR A 179 10.85 -1.75 0.17
CA THR A 179 10.18 -2.92 -0.41
C THR A 179 9.74 -2.70 -1.86
N PHE A 180 9.39 -1.47 -2.25
CA PHE A 180 8.87 -1.15 -3.57
C PHE A 180 9.83 -0.21 -4.31
N PRO A 181 10.58 -0.70 -5.32
CA PRO A 181 11.46 0.13 -6.14
C PRO A 181 10.72 1.24 -6.90
N THR A 182 9.40 1.14 -7.04
CA THR A 182 8.53 2.17 -7.62
C THR A 182 8.25 3.34 -6.69
N VAL A 183 8.81 3.32 -5.47
CA VAL A 183 8.69 4.39 -4.49
C VAL A 183 10.07 4.82 -4.04
N ASP A 184 10.33 6.13 -4.07
CA ASP A 184 11.57 6.68 -3.54
C ASP A 184 11.30 7.95 -2.72
N PHE A 185 12.19 8.23 -1.78
CA PHE A 185 12.06 9.33 -0.84
C PHE A 185 13.33 10.17 -0.77
N TYR A 186 13.18 11.46 -1.10
CA TYR A 186 14.24 12.44 -0.97
C TYR A 186 14.14 13.18 0.37
N MET A 187 15.01 12.79 1.30
CA MET A 187 15.00 13.23 2.69
C MET A 187 15.12 14.77 2.89
N PRO A 188 16.05 15.50 2.25
CA PRO A 188 16.28 16.92 2.55
C PRO A 188 15.04 17.82 2.33
N ASN A 189 14.28 17.54 1.26
CA ASN A 189 13.04 18.26 0.98
C ASN A 189 11.78 17.49 1.38
N GLN A 190 11.91 16.32 2.00
CA GLN A 190 10.83 15.39 2.34
C GLN A 190 9.86 15.15 1.18
N ARG A 191 10.41 14.87 0.00
CA ARG A 191 9.62 14.56 -1.21
C ARG A 191 9.49 13.07 -1.39
N LEU A 192 8.28 12.61 -1.64
CA LEU A 192 7.98 11.20 -1.91
C LEU A 192 7.50 11.05 -3.35
N ALA A 193 8.15 10.17 -4.11
CA ALA A 193 7.71 9.77 -5.44
C ALA A 193 7.03 8.40 -5.34
N VAL A 194 5.81 8.27 -5.88
CA VAL A 194 5.06 7.01 -5.88
C VAL A 194 4.60 6.69 -7.30
N GLY A 195 5.15 5.62 -7.88
CA GLY A 195 4.75 5.12 -9.19
C GLY A 195 3.39 4.40 -9.16
N THR A 196 2.63 4.53 -10.24
CA THR A 196 1.33 3.86 -10.44
C THR A 196 1.43 2.69 -11.43
N SER A 197 0.42 1.82 -11.43
CA SER A 197 0.26 0.77 -12.44
C SER A 197 0.12 1.33 -13.86
N GLU A 198 -0.43 2.54 -13.99
CA GLU A 198 -0.71 3.20 -15.26
C GLU A 198 0.50 3.92 -15.86
N GLY A 199 1.66 3.90 -15.18
CA GLY A 199 2.88 4.53 -15.68
C GLY A 199 3.08 5.99 -15.26
N ALA A 200 2.23 6.52 -14.37
CA ALA A 200 2.40 7.85 -13.81
C ALA A 200 3.24 7.80 -12.51
N ILE A 201 3.87 8.93 -12.16
CA ILE A 201 4.45 9.13 -10.83
C ILE A 201 3.69 10.25 -10.13
N VAL A 202 3.17 9.96 -8.95
CA VAL A 202 2.58 10.96 -8.07
C VAL A 202 3.66 11.49 -7.13
N MET A 203 3.87 12.81 -7.15
CA MET A 203 4.83 13.49 -6.31
C MET A 203 4.12 14.11 -5.10
N TYR A 204 4.65 13.86 -3.90
CA TYR A 204 4.13 14.41 -2.65
C TYR A 204 5.18 15.24 -1.90
N ASP A 205 4.70 16.23 -1.16
CA ASP A 205 5.47 16.94 -0.13
C ASP A 205 4.96 16.50 1.24
N LEU A 206 5.82 15.84 2.03
CA LEU A 206 5.45 15.36 3.36
C LEU A 206 5.46 16.47 4.43
N LYS A 207 6.08 17.63 4.15
CA LYS A 207 6.03 18.79 5.08
C LYS A 207 4.62 19.33 5.14
N THR A 208 4.04 19.57 3.96
CA THR A 208 2.68 20.09 3.79
C THR A 208 1.61 19.01 3.72
N ALA A 209 1.99 17.73 3.62
CA ALA A 209 1.09 16.60 3.43
C ALA A 209 0.21 16.72 2.18
N THR A 210 0.75 17.31 1.10
CA THR A 210 0.01 17.58 -0.13
C THR A 210 0.61 16.87 -1.34
N ARG A 211 -0.24 16.61 -2.34
CA ARG A 211 0.19 16.21 -3.67
C ARG A 211 0.75 17.44 -4.39
N LEU A 212 2.00 17.35 -4.85
CA LEU A 212 2.67 18.43 -5.58
C LEU A 212 2.25 18.46 -7.04
N TYR A 213 2.41 17.35 -7.77
CA TYR A 213 2.07 17.22 -9.19
C TYR A 213 2.15 15.74 -9.60
N VAL A 214 1.75 15.44 -10.83
CA VAL A 214 1.86 14.11 -11.44
C VAL A 214 2.80 14.20 -12.64
N LEU A 215 3.70 13.22 -12.78
CA LEU A 215 4.56 13.05 -13.96
C LEU A 215 3.95 11.94 -14.81
N GLU A 216 3.52 12.30 -16.02
CA GLU A 216 2.89 11.39 -16.98
C GLU A 216 3.82 11.25 -18.19
N GLY A 217 4.28 10.04 -18.48
CA GLY A 217 5.21 9.82 -19.59
C GLY A 217 5.38 8.36 -19.98
N HIS A 218 5.43 7.45 -19.00
CA HIS A 218 5.30 6.04 -19.32
C HIS A 218 3.84 5.72 -19.67
N LYS A 219 3.65 4.91 -20.72
CA LYS A 219 2.38 4.31 -21.19
C LYS A 219 2.16 2.91 -20.62
N LYS A 220 3.16 2.36 -19.93
CA LYS A 220 3.12 1.08 -19.21
C LYS A 220 3.58 1.25 -17.78
N ARG A 221 3.37 0.21 -16.97
CA ARG A 221 3.75 0.20 -15.55
C ARG A 221 5.22 0.56 -15.35
N ILE A 222 5.47 1.30 -14.28
CA ILE A 222 6.84 1.62 -13.83
C ILE A 222 7.37 0.42 -13.04
N ALA A 223 8.62 0.07 -13.31
CA ALA A 223 9.34 -0.96 -12.56
C ALA A 223 10.17 -0.37 -11.41
N ALA A 224 10.76 0.81 -11.58
CA ALA A 224 11.45 1.51 -10.51
C ALA A 224 11.52 3.03 -10.75
N CYS A 225 11.75 3.79 -9.69
CA CYS A 225 12.13 5.19 -9.74
C CYS A 225 13.23 5.52 -8.72
N SER A 226 14.01 6.57 -8.97
CA SER A 226 14.99 7.06 -8.00
C SER A 226 15.32 8.55 -8.15
N PHE A 227 15.39 9.27 -7.03
CA PHE A 227 15.86 10.64 -6.96
C PHE A 227 17.38 10.72 -7.07
N SER A 228 17.87 11.77 -7.73
CA SER A 228 19.28 12.12 -7.67
C SER A 228 19.70 12.55 -6.27
N PRO A 229 20.99 12.39 -5.91
CA PRO A 229 21.52 12.83 -4.61
C PRO A 229 21.28 14.32 -4.32
N ASP A 230 21.27 15.17 -5.35
CA ASP A 230 20.98 16.61 -5.25
C ASP A 230 19.47 16.93 -5.21
N GLY A 231 18.60 15.92 -5.39
CA GLY A 231 17.15 16.03 -5.43
C GLY A 231 16.60 16.84 -6.60
N ARG A 232 17.42 17.11 -7.64
CA ARG A 232 17.03 17.90 -8.82
C ARG A 232 16.49 17.05 -9.96
N ARG A 233 16.64 15.73 -9.87
CA ARG A 233 16.27 14.79 -10.91
C ARG A 233 15.59 13.56 -10.33
N LEU A 234 14.69 12.98 -11.13
CA LEU A 234 14.10 11.68 -10.87
C LEU A 234 14.33 10.85 -12.13
N VAL A 235 14.83 9.64 -11.98
CA VAL A 235 14.84 8.64 -13.06
C VAL A 235 13.72 7.65 -12.83
N THR A 236 13.03 7.26 -13.89
CA THR A 236 12.00 6.21 -13.87
C THR A 236 12.24 5.23 -15.00
N VAL A 237 11.89 3.97 -14.80
CA VAL A 237 12.05 2.92 -15.82
C VAL A 237 10.78 2.10 -15.99
N SER A 238 10.43 1.81 -17.24
CA SER A 238 9.47 0.78 -17.60
C SER A 238 10.17 -0.32 -18.39
N LEU A 239 10.08 -1.56 -17.90
CA LEU A 239 10.66 -2.73 -18.57
C LEU A 239 9.85 -3.16 -19.78
N GLU A 240 8.52 -2.99 -19.74
CA GLU A 240 7.63 -3.33 -20.85
C GLU A 240 7.83 -2.40 -22.04
N GLU A 241 8.20 -1.14 -21.79
CA GLU A 241 8.51 -0.16 -22.84
C GLU A 241 9.97 -0.19 -23.28
N GLY A 242 10.85 -0.75 -22.45
CA GLY A 242 12.30 -0.62 -22.62
C GLY A 242 12.75 0.85 -22.60
N ALA A 243 12.18 1.65 -21.70
CA ALA A 243 12.45 3.08 -21.63
C ALA A 243 12.80 3.53 -20.21
N VAL A 244 13.84 4.36 -20.11
CA VAL A 244 14.15 5.16 -18.94
C VAL A 244 13.79 6.61 -19.24
N LEU A 245 13.03 7.23 -18.34
CA LEU A 245 12.71 8.65 -18.39
C LEU A 245 13.48 9.39 -17.31
N VAL A 246 14.03 10.55 -17.68
CA VAL A 246 14.68 11.48 -16.77
C VAL A 246 13.80 12.70 -16.62
N TRP A 247 13.52 13.06 -15.38
CA TRP A 247 12.69 14.20 -15.01
C TRP A 247 13.53 15.23 -14.26
N LYS A 248 13.27 16.51 -14.46
CA LYS A 248 13.78 17.61 -13.64
C LYS A 248 12.81 17.85 -12.49
N VAL A 249 13.08 17.30 -11.32
CA VAL A 249 12.22 17.48 -10.15
C VAL A 249 12.91 18.43 -9.19
N GLY A 250 12.30 19.55 -8.82
CA GLY A 250 12.95 20.53 -7.96
C GLY A 250 12.10 21.77 -7.78
N SER A 251 12.34 22.54 -6.72
CA SER A 251 11.73 23.86 -6.58
C SER A 251 12.33 24.78 -7.63
N SER A 252 11.63 24.94 -8.74
CA SER A 252 11.92 26.00 -9.71
C SER A 252 11.15 27.24 -9.30
N PHE A 253 11.68 28.44 -9.56
CA PHE A 253 10.95 29.68 -9.30
C PHE A 253 9.53 29.68 -9.92
N ALA A 254 9.34 28.97 -11.04
CA ALA A 254 8.05 28.79 -11.70
C ALA A 254 7.01 28.01 -10.86
N SER A 255 7.42 27.15 -9.91
CA SER A 255 6.47 26.42 -9.05
C SER A 255 5.73 27.34 -8.09
N PHE A 256 6.22 28.57 -7.85
CA PHE A 256 5.50 29.59 -7.09
C PHE A 256 4.29 30.16 -7.86
N PHE A 257 4.35 30.22 -9.20
CA PHE A 257 3.31 30.81 -10.03
C PHE A 257 2.35 29.78 -10.63
N THR A 258 2.72 28.50 -10.57
CA THR A 258 1.90 27.37 -11.03
C THR A 258 1.92 26.22 -10.02
N PRO A 259 1.30 26.39 -8.83
CA PRO A 259 1.15 25.31 -7.87
C PRO A 259 0.36 24.15 -8.50
N GLY A 260 0.82 22.90 -8.34
CA GLY A 260 0.14 21.74 -8.90
C GLY A 260 0.67 21.26 -10.26
N ALA A 261 1.40 22.12 -10.99
CA ALA A 261 2.00 21.75 -12.27
C ALA A 261 3.41 21.15 -12.08
N PRO A 262 3.81 20.16 -12.89
CA PRO A 262 5.19 19.69 -12.88
C PRO A 262 6.14 20.85 -13.26
N PRO A 263 7.38 20.88 -12.74
CA PRO A 263 8.38 21.86 -13.16
C PRO A 263 8.56 21.79 -14.67
N ARG A 264 8.81 22.92 -15.34
CA ARG A 264 8.94 22.96 -16.81
C ARG A 264 9.90 21.87 -17.31
N GLN A 265 9.34 20.83 -17.91
CA GLN A 265 10.07 19.74 -18.51
C GLN A 265 10.11 19.90 -20.04
N GLY A 266 11.18 19.44 -20.69
CA GLY A 266 11.25 19.28 -22.14
C GLY A 266 10.76 20.49 -22.96
N HIS A 267 10.24 20.22 -24.16
CA HIS A 267 9.67 21.23 -25.06
C HIS A 267 8.15 21.45 -24.83
N GLY A 268 7.44 20.48 -24.25
CA GLY A 268 5.98 20.52 -24.02
C GLY A 268 5.50 20.74 -22.58
N GLY A 269 6.40 20.91 -21.61
CA GLY A 269 6.05 21.21 -20.21
C GLY A 269 5.76 19.98 -19.34
N SER A 270 5.08 18.96 -19.86
CA SER A 270 4.79 17.68 -19.18
C SER A 270 5.66 16.52 -19.65
N ASP A 271 6.30 16.62 -20.81
CA ASP A 271 7.15 15.56 -21.38
C ASP A 271 8.41 15.34 -20.55
N PRO A 272 8.97 14.11 -20.49
CA PRO A 272 10.24 13.88 -19.80
C PRO A 272 11.36 14.77 -20.35
N PHE A 273 12.30 15.16 -19.48
CA PHE A 273 13.46 15.94 -19.90
C PHE A 273 14.36 15.15 -20.87
N LYS A 274 14.49 13.84 -20.66
CA LYS A 274 15.22 12.93 -21.53
C LYS A 274 14.58 11.56 -21.52
N THR A 275 14.53 10.92 -22.69
CA THR A 275 14.11 9.54 -22.87
C THR A 275 15.29 8.72 -23.37
N LEU A 276 15.53 7.59 -22.72
CA LEU A 276 16.57 6.64 -23.09
C LEU A 276 15.93 5.30 -23.36
N ALA A 277 15.93 4.87 -24.62
CA ALA A 277 15.48 3.54 -25.00
C ALA A 277 16.60 2.51 -24.77
N PHE A 278 16.24 1.33 -24.31
CA PHE A 278 17.14 0.19 -24.16
C PHE A 278 16.41 -1.10 -24.53
N ASN A 279 17.13 -2.09 -25.06
CA ASN A 279 16.55 -3.39 -25.36
C ASN A 279 16.61 -4.28 -24.11
N VAL A 280 15.44 -4.71 -23.63
CA VAL A 280 15.29 -5.46 -22.38
C VAL A 280 15.36 -6.99 -22.62
N GLY A 281 15.30 -7.46 -23.87
CA GLY A 281 15.23 -8.89 -24.20
C GLY A 281 14.11 -9.59 -23.41
N ASP A 282 14.41 -10.78 -22.88
CA ASP A 282 13.47 -11.58 -22.09
C ASP A 282 13.04 -10.95 -20.75
N ALA A 283 13.74 -9.90 -20.28
CA ALA A 283 13.35 -9.21 -19.05
C ALA A 283 12.16 -8.24 -19.25
N ALA A 284 11.70 -8.03 -20.49
CA ALA A 284 10.48 -7.26 -20.78
C ALA A 284 9.21 -7.91 -20.21
N THR A 285 9.15 -9.25 -20.15
CA THR A 285 7.97 -10.02 -19.68
C THR A 285 8.07 -10.42 -18.21
N MET A 286 8.88 -9.73 -17.41
CA MET A 286 9.10 -10.08 -16.01
C MET A 286 7.84 -9.86 -15.15
N SER A 287 7.58 -10.75 -14.19
CA SER A 287 6.48 -10.60 -13.24
C SER A 287 6.72 -9.43 -12.27
N ILE A 288 5.65 -8.89 -11.67
CA ILE A 288 5.75 -7.79 -10.68
C ILE A 288 6.69 -8.19 -9.54
N ALA A 289 6.54 -9.42 -9.01
CA ALA A 289 7.38 -9.92 -7.93
C ALA A 289 8.88 -9.92 -8.30
N ALA A 290 9.22 -10.40 -9.48
CA ALA A 290 10.61 -10.40 -9.94
C ALA A 290 11.13 -8.98 -10.23
N ALA A 291 10.28 -8.06 -10.69
CA ALA A 291 10.65 -6.66 -10.87
C ALA A 291 11.00 -5.97 -9.55
N LEU A 292 10.29 -6.28 -8.45
CA LEU A 292 10.59 -5.73 -7.11
C LEU A 292 11.98 -6.13 -6.60
N GLU A 293 12.46 -7.33 -6.95
CA GLU A 293 13.72 -7.85 -6.44
C GLU A 293 14.93 -7.46 -7.31
N CYS A 294 14.73 -7.48 -8.63
CA CYS A 294 15.81 -7.45 -9.62
C CYS A 294 16.11 -6.06 -10.22
N VAL A 295 15.23 -5.07 -10.06
CA VAL A 295 15.41 -3.73 -10.65
C VAL A 295 15.88 -2.76 -9.58
N ARG A 296 17.08 -2.18 -9.77
CA ARG A 296 17.65 -1.20 -8.83
C ARG A 296 18.35 -0.06 -9.57
N PHE A 297 18.19 1.13 -9.03
CA PHE A 297 18.99 2.29 -9.40
C PHE A 297 20.09 2.52 -8.35
N GLU A 298 21.27 2.89 -8.82
CA GLU A 298 22.41 3.29 -8.01
C GLU A 298 23.02 4.56 -8.63
N TRP A 299 23.11 5.63 -7.86
CA TRP A 299 23.73 6.88 -8.31
C TRP A 299 25.23 6.85 -8.04
N ILE A 300 26.03 6.87 -9.11
CA ILE A 300 27.50 6.90 -9.02
C ILE A 300 28.00 8.36 -8.84
N ALA A 301 27.25 9.32 -9.40
CA ALA A 301 27.48 10.75 -9.27
C ALA A 301 26.14 11.49 -9.40
N GLU A 302 26.10 12.81 -9.16
CA GLU A 302 24.86 13.61 -9.23
C GLU A 302 24.08 13.49 -10.55
N ARG A 303 24.77 13.15 -11.65
CA ARG A 303 24.18 13.02 -12.99
C ARG A 303 24.53 11.71 -13.68
N SER A 304 25.01 10.71 -12.93
CA SER A 304 25.40 9.41 -13.47
C SER A 304 24.70 8.31 -12.69
N VAL A 305 23.91 7.51 -13.39
CA VAL A 305 23.06 6.47 -12.81
C VAL A 305 23.41 5.13 -13.42
N ARG A 306 23.50 4.14 -12.56
CA ARG A 306 23.55 2.73 -12.90
C ARG A 306 22.17 2.12 -12.64
N LEU A 307 21.61 1.52 -13.69
CA LEU A 307 20.41 0.71 -13.64
C LEU A 307 20.83 -0.75 -13.73
N THR A 308 20.52 -1.53 -12.71
CA THR A 308 20.72 -2.97 -12.69
C THR A 308 19.39 -3.67 -12.87
N ILE A 309 19.30 -4.55 -13.86
CA ILE A 309 18.14 -5.41 -14.14
C ILE A 309 18.65 -6.85 -14.18
N ARG A 310 18.41 -7.61 -13.11
CA ARG A 310 19.01 -8.95 -12.91
C ARG A 310 20.54 -8.87 -12.98
N GLU A 311 21.15 -9.46 -14.01
CA GLU A 311 22.60 -9.45 -14.26
C GLU A 311 23.03 -8.35 -15.23
N ASN A 312 22.07 -7.69 -15.91
CA ASN A 312 22.36 -6.64 -16.87
C ASN A 312 22.53 -5.29 -16.17
N ILE A 313 23.59 -4.58 -16.52
CA ILE A 313 23.92 -3.26 -15.96
C ILE A 313 23.94 -2.24 -17.10
N LEU A 314 23.17 -1.17 -16.96
CA LEU A 314 23.11 -0.05 -17.87
C LEU A 314 23.53 1.23 -17.14
N THR A 315 24.58 1.89 -17.59
CA THR A 315 25.03 3.17 -17.01
C THR A 315 24.74 4.30 -17.98
N PHE A 316 24.15 5.38 -17.49
CA PHE A 316 23.78 6.52 -18.32
C PHE A 316 23.88 7.83 -17.54
N SER A 317 24.06 8.92 -18.30
CA SER A 317 24.02 10.27 -17.75
C SER A 317 22.64 10.91 -17.92
N THR A 318 22.18 11.52 -16.85
CA THR A 318 20.90 12.24 -16.75
C THR A 318 21.04 13.70 -17.12
#